data_AF-A0A087HR64-F1
#
_entry.id   AF-A0A087HR64-F1
#
_cell.length_a   1.000
_cell.length_b   1.000
_cell.length_c   1.000
_cell.angle_alpha   90.00
_cell.angle_beta   90.00
_cell.angle_gamma   90.00
#
_symmetry.space_group_name_H-M   'P 1'
#
loop_
_entity.id
_entity.type
_entity.pdbx_description
1 polymer ?
#
loop_
_entity_poly.entity_id
_entity_poly.type
_entity_poly.pdbx_seq_one_letter_code
_entity_poly.pdbx_strand_id
1 'polypeptide(L)'
;MIMRQHWNTEKITQDQDGLLFQISVNSDKLAVEFADRVTETIPASYIEFSQRLIKEYHRREGFDFDNAKNILESARFTSDV
;
A
#
# COMPACT_ATOMS: atom_id res chain seq x y z
N MET A 1 13.35 19.12 -16.51
CA MET A 1 14.09 18.32 -15.51
C MET A 1 13.06 17.65 -14.61
N ILE A 2 12.78 16.36 -14.78
CA ILE A 2 11.86 15.62 -13.89
C ILE A 2 12.74 14.86 -12.89
N MET A 3 12.70 15.27 -11.63
CA MET A 3 13.36 14.56 -10.53
C MET A 3 12.63 13.24 -10.31
N ARG A 4 13.26 12.11 -10.65
CA ARG A 4 12.80 10.78 -10.20
C ARG A 4 13.10 10.65 -8.71
N GLN A 5 12.11 10.93 -7.86
CA GLN A 5 12.18 10.49 -6.48
C GLN A 5 11.99 8.96 -6.46
N HIS A 6 12.94 8.26 -5.85
CA HIS A 6 12.85 6.80 -5.67
C HIS A 6 12.02 6.55 -4.42
N TRP A 7 10.74 6.22 -4.62
CA TRP A 7 9.86 5.78 -3.56
C TRP A 7 10.07 4.28 -3.32
N ASN A 8 10.26 3.87 -2.07
CA ASN A 8 10.22 2.46 -1.70
C ASN A 8 8.77 1.99 -1.79
N THR A 9 8.45 1.40 -2.93
CA THR A 9 7.11 0.94 -3.29
C THR A 9 7.08 -0.58 -3.29
N GLU A 10 5.91 -1.13 -3.03
CA GLU A 10 5.67 -2.53 -3.31
C GLU A 10 5.55 -2.80 -4.81
N LYS A 11 5.56 -4.07 -5.17
CA LYS A 11 5.38 -4.51 -6.55
C LYS A 11 4.00 -4.07 -7.05
N ILE A 12 3.93 -3.61 -8.31
CA ILE A 12 2.65 -3.39 -9.00
C ILE A 12 1.91 -4.73 -9.06
N THR A 13 0.70 -4.76 -8.53
CA THR A 13 -0.21 -5.90 -8.57
C THR A 13 -1.31 -5.66 -9.59
N GLN A 14 -1.72 -6.74 -10.25
CA GLN A 14 -2.75 -6.74 -11.28
C GLN A 14 -3.73 -7.86 -10.93
N ASP A 15 -5.02 -7.55 -10.97
CA ASP A 15 -6.05 -8.54 -10.71
C ASP A 15 -6.22 -9.56 -11.86
N GLN A 16 -7.02 -10.60 -11.61
CA GLN A 16 -7.14 -11.74 -12.53
C GLN A 16 -7.68 -11.35 -13.91
N ASP A 17 -8.59 -10.38 -13.99
CA ASP A 17 -9.15 -9.91 -15.27
C ASP A 17 -8.30 -8.84 -15.95
N GLY A 18 -7.27 -8.34 -15.26
CA GLY A 18 -6.33 -7.34 -15.75
C GLY A 18 -6.91 -5.94 -15.90
N LEU A 19 -8.00 -5.64 -15.20
CA LEU A 19 -8.67 -4.35 -15.25
C LEU A 19 -8.40 -3.48 -14.02
N LEU A 20 -7.75 -4.00 -12.98
CA LEU A 20 -7.29 -3.27 -11.81
C LEU A 20 -5.79 -3.44 -11.59
N PHE A 21 -5.08 -2.32 -11.58
CA PHE A 21 -3.69 -2.24 -11.20
C PHE A 21 -3.56 -1.45 -9.91
N GLN A 22 -2.76 -1.95 -8.97
CA GLN A 22 -2.55 -1.32 -7.67
C GLN A 22 -1.06 -1.33 -7.30
N ILE A 23 -0.61 -0.25 -6.67
CA ILE A 23 0.73 -0.11 -6.09
C ILE A 23 0.64 0.77 -4.85
N SER A 24 1.45 0.47 -3.84
CA SER A 24 1.56 1.25 -2.61
C SER A 24 2.98 1.71 -2.36
N VAL A 25 3.10 2.81 -1.63
CA VAL A 25 4.34 3.25 -0.97
C VAL A 25 4.36 2.64 0.42
N ASN A 26 5.48 2.06 0.86
CA ASN A 26 5.59 1.52 2.21
C ASN A 26 5.26 2.59 3.25
N SER A 27 4.60 2.19 4.34
CA SER A 27 4.27 3.12 5.41
C SER A 27 5.53 3.71 6.03
N ASP A 28 5.50 5.01 6.29
CA ASP A 28 6.46 5.63 7.20
C ASP A 28 6.34 5.03 8.61
N LYS A 29 7.27 5.38 9.50
CA LYS A 29 7.23 4.96 10.91
C LYS A 29 7.08 6.15 11.83
N LEU A 30 6.34 5.98 12.92
CA LEU A 30 6.09 7.03 13.93
C LEU A 30 6.35 6.48 15.33
N ALA A 31 6.97 7.32 16.18
CA ALA A 31 7.13 7.01 17.60
C ALA A 31 5.82 7.33 18.35
N VAL A 32 5.34 6.38 19.14
CA VAL A 32 4.09 6.50 19.91
C VAL A 32 4.33 6.03 21.34
N GLU A 33 3.87 6.83 22.30
CA GLU A 33 3.85 6.46 23.72
C GLU A 33 2.58 5.64 24.03
N PHE A 34 2.77 4.44 24.56
CA PHE A 34 1.70 3.53 24.97
C PHE A 34 1.24 3.83 26.41
N ALA A 35 0.13 3.20 26.83
CA ALA A 35 -0.50 3.48 28.13
C ALA A 35 0.39 3.14 29.35
N ASP A 36 1.39 2.28 29.17
CA ASP A 36 2.42 1.94 30.15
C ASP A 36 3.63 2.89 30.16
N ARG A 37 3.56 3.96 29.34
CA ARG A 37 4.60 4.97 29.11
C ARG A 37 5.82 4.47 28.36
N VAL A 38 5.74 3.30 27.71
CA VAL A 38 6.77 2.84 26.78
C VAL A 38 6.56 3.54 25.44
N THR A 39 7.63 4.09 24.86
CA THR A 39 7.60 4.64 23.49
C THR A 39 8.13 3.60 22.52
N GLU A 40 7.31 3.18 21.55
CA GLU A 40 7.75 2.30 20.47
C GLU A 40 7.52 2.94 19.10
N THR A 41 8.25 2.44 18.11
CA THR A 41 8.10 2.87 16.72
C THR A 41 7.11 1.96 16.01
N ILE A 42 6.00 2.50 15.54
CA ILE A 42 4.94 1.76 14.85
C ILE A 42 4.84 2.19 13.37
N PRO A 43 4.30 1.35 12.47
CA PRO A 43 3.96 1.77 11.12
C PRO A 43 2.88 2.86 11.16
N ALA A 44 3.06 3.87 10.30
CA ALA A 44 2.13 4.95 10.08
C ALA A 44 1.12 4.59 8.98
N SER A 45 0.64 5.58 8.24
CA SER A 45 -0.15 5.35 7.02
C SER A 45 0.74 5.03 5.82
N TYR A 46 0.19 4.30 4.86
CA TYR A 46 0.74 4.15 3.51
C TYR A 46 -0.13 4.91 2.50
N ILE A 47 0.39 5.10 1.29
CA ILE A 47 -0.35 5.69 0.17
C ILE A 47 -0.51 4.62 -0.91
N GLU A 48 -1.75 4.40 -1.36
CA GLU A 48 -2.08 3.48 -2.46
C GLU A 48 -2.46 4.26 -3.72
N PHE A 49 -1.98 3.81 -4.87
CA PHE A 49 -2.39 4.27 -6.19
C PHE A 49 -3.10 3.12 -6.91
N SER A 50 -4.24 3.43 -7.53
CA SER A 50 -5.00 2.46 -8.33
C SER A 50 -5.32 2.99 -9.72
N GLN A 51 -5.18 2.13 -10.71
CA GLN A 51 -5.66 2.36 -12.07
C GLN A 51 -6.74 1.33 -12.40
N ARG A 52 -7.91 1.85 -12.78
CA ARG A 52 -9.09 1.05 -13.16
C ARG A 52 -9.36 1.23 -14.65
N LEU A 53 -9.25 0.14 -15.40
CA LEU A 53 -9.58 0.12 -16.82
C LEU A 53 -11.10 0.02 -17.03
N ILE A 54 -11.54 0.36 -18.24
CA ILE A 54 -12.95 0.34 -18.61
C ILE A 54 -13.37 -1.09 -18.97
N LYS A 55 -14.49 -1.52 -18.41
CA LYS A 55 -15.26 -2.68 -18.83
C LYS A 55 -16.53 -2.17 -19.50
N GLU A 56 -16.61 -2.36 -20.81
CA GLU A 56 -17.68 -1.82 -21.67
C GLU A 56 -17.78 -0.28 -21.61
N TYR A 57 -18.64 0.25 -20.73
CA TYR A 57 -18.92 1.69 -20.59
C TYR A 57 -18.52 2.26 -19.23
N HIS A 58 -18.21 1.41 -18.24
CA HIS A 58 -17.86 1.83 -16.87
C HIS A 58 -16.47 1.37 -16.48
N ARG A 59 -15.83 2.03 -15.52
CA ARG A 59 -14.56 1.54 -14.95
C ARG A 59 -14.81 0.29 -14.11
N ARG A 60 -13.83 -0.60 -14.03
CA ARG A 60 -13.88 -1.77 -13.14
C ARG A 60 -14.06 -1.33 -11.69
N GLU A 61 -15.12 -1.80 -11.05
CA GLU A 61 -15.49 -1.49 -9.66
C GLU A 61 -15.01 -2.55 -8.66
N GLY A 62 -15.17 -2.27 -7.36
CA GLY A 62 -14.78 -3.17 -6.28
C GLY A 62 -13.27 -3.26 -6.06
N PHE A 63 -12.86 -4.21 -5.23
CA PHE A 63 -11.45 -4.54 -4.96
C PHE A 63 -11.12 -5.92 -5.50
N ASP A 64 -9.85 -6.29 -5.49
CA ASP A 64 -9.40 -7.66 -5.71
C ASP A 64 -8.77 -8.19 -4.43
N PHE A 65 -9.05 -9.44 -4.07
CA PHE A 65 -8.59 -10.03 -2.81
C PHE A 65 -7.05 -10.17 -2.77
N ASP A 66 -6.46 -10.67 -3.86
CA ASP A 66 -5.02 -10.94 -3.90
C ASP A 66 -4.23 -9.63 -3.99
N ASN A 67 -4.72 -8.64 -4.75
CA ASN A 67 -4.12 -7.31 -4.73
C ASN A 67 -4.23 -6.68 -3.34
N ALA A 68 -5.40 -6.69 -2.71
CA ALA A 68 -5.60 -6.11 -1.39
C ALA A 68 -4.69 -6.76 -0.34
N LYS A 69 -4.52 -8.09 -0.40
CA LYS A 69 -3.60 -8.82 0.47
C LYS A 69 -2.17 -8.30 0.35
N ASN A 70 -1.70 -8.06 -0.87
CA ASN A 70 -0.35 -7.52 -1.08
C ASN A 70 -0.25 -6.09 -0.53
N ILE A 71 -1.19 -5.20 -0.86
CA ILE A 71 -1.15 -3.80 -0.39
C ILE A 71 -1.14 -3.69 1.15
N LEU A 72 -1.81 -4.61 1.87
CA LEU A 72 -1.78 -4.62 3.33
C LEU A 72 -0.39 -4.90 3.92
N GLU A 73 0.50 -5.53 3.17
CA GLU A 73 1.90 -5.74 3.59
C GLU A 73 2.68 -4.42 3.68
N SER A 74 2.15 -3.32 3.12
CA SER A 74 2.82 -2.01 3.15
C SER A 74 2.81 -1.36 4.52
N ALA A 75 1.91 -1.82 5.41
CA ALA A 75 1.91 -1.48 6.82
C ALA A 75 2.55 -2.57 7.68
N ARG A 76 3.14 -3.62 7.08
CA ARG A 76 3.70 -4.72 7.84
C ARG A 76 4.90 -4.24 8.64
N PHE A 77 4.84 -4.54 9.92
CA PHE A 77 5.91 -4.31 10.86
C PHE A 77 6.46 -5.67 11.29
N THR A 78 7.74 -5.89 11.05
CA THR A 78 8.51 -6.93 11.73
C THR A 78 9.24 -6.25 12.88
N SER A 79 8.91 -6.60 14.12
CA SER A 79 9.75 -6.25 15.25
C SER A 79 11.04 -7.06 15.14
N ASP A 80 12.21 -6.43 15.18
CA ASP A 80 13.52 -7.09 15.14
C ASP A 80 13.86 -7.85 16.44
N VAL A 81 12.85 -8.42 17.11
CA VAL A 81 12.98 -9.13 18.39
C VAL A 81 13.36 -10.58 18.16
#